data_AF-S7MPN9-F1
#
_entry.id   AF-S7MPN9-F1
#
_cell.length_a   1.000
_cell.length_b   1.000
_cell.length_c   1.000
_cell.angle_alpha   90.00
_cell.angle_beta   90.00
_cell.angle_gamma   90.00
#
_symmetry.space_group_name_H-M   'P 1'
#
loop_
_entity.id
_entity.type
_entity.pdbx_description
1 polymer ?
#
loop_
_entity_poly.entity_id
_entity_poly.type
_entity_poly.pdbx_seq_one_letter_code
_entity_poly.pdbx_strand_id
1 'polypeptide(L)'
;MQKLIINGVLFIGLHIIHSLDEVNFIQNLVFYIEAAYKTADFGIWERGDKTNQGISELNASSVGMAKAALEALDELDLFGVKGGPQSVIHVLADEVQHCQSILNSILPRASTSKEVDASLLSVISFPAFAVEDNQLVEVTKQEIITKLQVCVHVPFFPLGFLL
;
A
#
# COMPACT_ATOMS: atom_id res chain seq x y z
N MET A 1 -2.46 6.80 -8.51
CA MET A 1 -3.25 7.82 -7.75
C MET A 1 -2.35 8.59 -6.78
N GLN A 2 -1.46 7.90 -6.08
CA GLN A 2 -0.50 8.40 -5.10
C GLN A 2 0.40 9.50 -5.65
N LYS A 3 1.03 9.29 -6.81
CA LYS A 3 1.90 10.27 -7.47
C LYS A 3 1.21 11.62 -7.72
N LEU A 4 -0.09 11.61 -8.03
CA LEU A 4 -0.88 12.83 -8.18
C LEU A 4 -1.05 13.59 -6.85
N ILE A 5 -1.24 12.86 -5.74
CA ILE A 5 -1.39 13.46 -4.40
C ILE A 5 -0.09 14.14 -3.98
N ILE A 6 1.05 13.43 -4.11
CA ILE A 6 2.37 13.97 -3.72
C ILE A 6 2.71 15.21 -4.56
N ASN A 7 2.54 15.11 -5.88
CA ASN A 7 2.73 16.27 -6.75
C ASN A 7 1.82 17.43 -6.34
N GLY A 8 0.54 17.18 -6.07
CA GLY A 8 -0.40 18.21 -5.59
C GLY A 8 0.12 18.96 -4.36
N VAL A 9 0.71 18.25 -3.40
CA VAL A 9 1.33 18.85 -2.19
C VAL A 9 2.54 19.73 -2.55
N LEU A 10 3.39 19.29 -3.46
CA LEU A 10 4.53 20.09 -3.94
C LEU A 10 4.06 21.33 -4.72
N PHE A 11 2.99 21.20 -5.52
CA PHE A 11 2.42 22.28 -6.33
C PHE A 11 1.76 23.39 -5.48
N ILE A 12 1.16 23.06 -4.34
CA ILE A 12 0.60 24.09 -3.43
C ILE A 12 1.68 24.87 -2.65
N GLY A 13 2.97 24.63 -2.94
CA GLY A 13 4.09 25.42 -2.44
C GLY A 13 4.66 24.93 -1.11
N LEU A 14 4.33 23.72 -0.67
CA LEU A 14 5.00 23.09 0.48
C LEU A 14 6.40 22.63 0.05
N HIS A 15 7.35 23.56 0.07
CA HIS A 15 8.76 23.29 -0.20
C HIS A 15 9.42 22.74 1.06
N ILE A 16 9.74 21.44 1.06
CA ILE A 16 10.44 20.76 2.16
C ILE A 16 11.90 20.49 1.80
N ILE A 17 12.17 20.22 0.51
CA ILE A 17 13.51 19.92 -0.02
C ILE A 17 14.07 21.18 -0.68
N HIS A 18 15.30 21.54 -0.33
CA HIS A 18 15.95 22.80 -0.71
C HIS A 18 17.30 22.63 -1.39
N SER A 19 17.92 21.45 -1.29
CA SER A 19 19.25 21.19 -1.82
C SER A 19 19.35 19.84 -2.54
N LEU A 20 20.33 19.72 -3.44
CA LEU A 20 20.61 18.45 -4.12
C LEU A 20 21.12 17.38 -3.13
N ASP A 21 21.75 17.77 -2.03
CA ASP A 21 22.18 16.83 -0.99
C ASP A 21 20.98 16.13 -0.33
N GLU A 22 19.89 16.86 -0.09
CA GLU A 22 18.63 16.29 0.40
C GLU A 22 17.96 15.40 -0.65
N VAL A 23 17.99 15.79 -1.93
CA VAL A 23 17.53 14.91 -3.03
C VAL A 23 18.30 13.59 -3.02
N ASN A 24 19.63 13.66 -2.96
CA ASN A 24 20.49 12.47 -2.90
C ASN A 24 20.20 11.62 -1.67
N PHE A 25 19.92 12.24 -0.53
CA PHE A 25 19.48 11.55 0.67
C PHE A 25 18.16 10.79 0.45
N ILE A 26 17.16 11.41 -0.18
CA ILE A 26 15.89 10.76 -0.50
C ILE A 26 16.09 9.64 -1.53
N GLN A 27 16.90 9.84 -2.57
CA GLN A 27 17.24 8.79 -3.53
C GLN A 27 17.89 7.59 -2.83
N ASN A 28 18.77 7.85 -1.85
CA ASN A 28 19.35 6.79 -1.03
C ASN A 28 18.30 6.05 -0.20
N LEU A 29 17.32 6.77 0.36
CA LEU A 29 16.20 6.18 1.09
C LEU A 29 15.34 5.28 0.19
N VAL A 30 15.15 5.65 -1.09
CA VAL A 30 14.41 4.83 -2.05
C VAL A 30 15.04 3.45 -2.23
N PHE A 31 16.37 3.33 -2.27
CA PHE A 31 17.05 2.03 -2.32
C PHE A 31 16.73 1.14 -1.11
N TYR A 32 16.45 1.73 0.07
CA TYR A 32 15.99 0.96 1.22
C TYR A 32 14.54 0.48 1.05
N ILE A 33 13.67 1.31 0.46
CA ILE A 33 12.27 0.96 0.18
C ILE A 33 12.19 -0.16 -0.86
N GLU A 34 13.05 -0.14 -1.89
CA GLU A 34 13.15 -1.21 -2.90
C GLU A 34 13.42 -2.58 -2.28
N ALA A 35 14.16 -2.64 -1.18
CA ALA A 35 14.40 -3.90 -0.46
C ALA A 35 13.30 -4.27 0.55
N ALA A 36 12.39 -3.35 0.89
CA ALA A 36 11.46 -3.51 2.02
C ALA A 36 10.51 -4.70 1.83
N TYR A 37 9.98 -4.92 0.62
CA TYR A 37 9.03 -5.99 0.33
C TYR A 37 9.63 -7.40 0.47
N LYS A 38 10.97 -7.52 0.52
CA LYS A 38 11.70 -8.78 0.67
C LYS A 38 11.83 -9.19 2.15
N THR A 39 11.57 -8.26 3.07
CA THR A 39 11.74 -8.47 4.50
C THR A 39 10.47 -9.04 5.11
N ALA A 40 10.57 -10.22 5.72
CA ALA A 40 9.50 -10.78 6.51
C ALA A 40 9.21 -9.91 7.74
N ASP A 41 7.94 -9.65 8.03
CA ASP A 41 7.50 -8.78 9.11
C ASP A 41 6.32 -9.37 9.90
N PHE A 42 5.74 -8.55 10.79
CA PHE A 42 4.66 -8.96 11.68
C PHE A 42 3.25 -8.59 11.16
N GLY A 43 3.17 -7.98 9.98
CA GLY A 43 1.95 -7.39 9.41
C GLY A 43 1.39 -6.23 10.24
N ILE A 44 0.31 -5.59 9.75
CA ILE A 44 -0.31 -4.41 10.40
C ILE A 44 -0.72 -4.65 11.86
N TRP A 45 -1.04 -5.90 12.21
CA TRP A 45 -1.48 -6.27 13.56
C TRP A 45 -0.33 -6.65 14.51
N GLU A 46 0.93 -6.58 14.06
CA GLU A 46 2.13 -6.88 14.85
C GLU A 46 2.10 -8.29 15.47
N ARG A 47 1.64 -9.28 14.67
CA ARG A 47 1.47 -10.67 15.13
C ARG A 47 2.41 -11.68 14.50
N GLY A 48 2.99 -11.39 13.35
CA GLY A 48 3.76 -12.39 12.61
C GLY A 48 2.84 -13.38 11.92
N ASP A 49 3.16 -14.65 11.97
CA ASP A 49 2.41 -15.75 11.37
C ASP A 49 1.03 -16.00 12.02
N LYS A 50 0.24 -16.89 11.42
CA LYS A 50 -1.09 -17.27 11.95
C LYS A 50 -1.04 -17.83 13.38
N THR A 51 0.08 -18.39 13.83
CA THR A 51 0.22 -18.91 15.20
C THR A 51 0.39 -17.81 16.26
N ASN A 52 0.67 -16.57 15.84
CA ASN A 52 0.92 -15.42 16.72
C ASN A 52 2.09 -15.66 17.71
N GLN A 53 3.10 -16.44 17.31
CA GLN A 53 4.27 -16.73 18.14
C GLN A 53 5.45 -15.79 17.88
N GLY A 54 5.23 -14.71 17.13
CA GLY A 54 6.29 -13.78 16.75
C GLY A 54 7.22 -14.33 15.67
N ILE A 55 6.73 -15.23 14.82
CA ILE A 55 7.45 -15.67 13.62
C ILE A 55 7.08 -14.72 12.49
N SER A 56 8.05 -14.02 11.91
CA SER A 56 7.78 -13.11 10.80
C SER A 56 7.56 -13.86 9.49
N GLU A 57 6.73 -13.29 8.62
CA GLU A 57 6.49 -13.80 7.26
C GLU A 57 6.22 -12.63 6.30
N LEU A 58 6.18 -12.89 5.00
CA LEU A 58 5.80 -11.87 4.03
C LEU A 58 4.29 -11.61 4.13
N ASN A 59 3.92 -10.39 4.53
CA ASN A 59 2.53 -9.94 4.58
C ASN A 59 2.19 -9.12 3.33
N ALA A 60 1.07 -9.46 2.70
CA ALA A 60 0.55 -8.79 1.51
C ALA A 60 0.35 -7.29 1.74
N SER A 61 -0.04 -6.89 2.97
CA SER A 61 -0.17 -5.48 3.37
C SER A 61 1.12 -4.70 3.16
N SER A 62 2.26 -5.29 3.53
CA SER A 62 3.55 -4.61 3.52
C SER A 62 4.14 -4.57 2.12
N VAL A 63 3.99 -5.66 1.36
CA VAL A 63 4.35 -5.71 -0.07
C VAL A 63 3.53 -4.68 -0.87
N GLY A 64 2.22 -4.58 -0.61
CA GLY A 64 1.35 -3.60 -1.24
C GLY A 64 1.74 -2.16 -0.94
N MET A 65 2.06 -1.85 0.31
CA MET A 65 2.55 -0.52 0.69
C MET A 65 3.91 -0.19 0.06
N ALA A 66 4.83 -1.15 0.01
CA ALA A 66 6.12 -0.97 -0.65
C ALA A 66 5.93 -0.68 -2.15
N LYS A 67 5.13 -1.48 -2.86
CA LYS A 67 4.80 -1.24 -4.28
C LYS A 67 4.24 0.16 -4.49
N ALA A 68 3.23 0.54 -3.71
CA ALA A 68 2.57 1.83 -3.83
C ALA A 68 3.54 3.01 -3.58
N ALA A 69 4.46 2.85 -2.61
CA ALA A 69 5.50 3.85 -2.36
C ALA A 69 6.46 3.98 -3.53
N LEU A 70 6.95 2.85 -4.06
CA LEU A 70 7.83 2.80 -5.23
C LEU A 70 7.18 3.47 -6.46
N GLU A 71 5.93 3.13 -6.77
CA GLU A 71 5.17 3.75 -7.88
C GLU A 71 4.91 5.26 -7.67
N ALA A 72 4.77 5.69 -6.41
CA ALA A 72 4.55 7.09 -6.08
C ALA A 72 5.83 7.93 -6.19
N LEU A 73 6.98 7.33 -5.88
CA LEU A 73 8.30 7.95 -5.89
C LEU A 73 8.94 7.95 -7.29
N ASP A 74 8.59 6.99 -8.14
CA ASP A 74 9.15 6.89 -9.48
C ASP A 74 8.89 8.17 -10.29
N GLU A 75 9.95 8.72 -10.88
CA GLU A 75 10.01 9.99 -11.60
C GLU A 75 9.43 11.20 -10.83
N LEU A 76 9.47 11.18 -9.50
CA LEU A 76 9.05 12.32 -8.68
C LEU A 76 10.14 13.40 -8.70
N ASP A 77 9.82 14.58 -9.22
CA ASP A 77 10.70 15.75 -9.11
C ASP A 77 10.47 16.47 -7.78
N LEU A 78 11.47 16.40 -6.89
CA LEU A 78 11.39 16.97 -5.54
C LEU A 78 11.41 18.50 -5.52
N PHE A 79 11.82 19.16 -6.60
CA PHE A 79 11.74 20.62 -6.76
C PHE A 79 10.52 21.06 -7.59
N GLY A 80 9.67 20.11 -7.98
CA GLY A 80 8.47 20.37 -8.78
C GLY A 80 8.79 21.10 -10.07
N VAL A 81 8.04 22.17 -10.37
CA VAL A 81 8.20 22.93 -11.63
C VAL A 81 9.55 23.63 -11.80
N LYS A 82 10.33 23.77 -10.72
CA LYS A 82 11.66 24.40 -10.75
C LYS A 82 12.80 23.39 -10.84
N GLY A 83 12.47 22.10 -10.84
CA GLY A 83 13.46 21.04 -10.87
C GLY A 83 14.08 20.80 -12.24
N GLY A 84 15.00 19.85 -12.25
CA GLY A 84 15.69 19.39 -13.45
C GLY A 84 16.05 17.91 -13.28
N PRO A 85 16.78 17.32 -14.24
CA PRO A 85 17.07 15.88 -14.21
C PRO A 85 17.77 15.38 -12.93
N GLN A 86 18.44 16.27 -12.20
CA GLN A 86 19.15 15.94 -10.94
C GLN A 86 18.23 15.92 -9.71
N SER A 87 17.01 16.46 -9.79
CA SER A 87 16.03 16.46 -8.68
C SER A 87 14.94 15.39 -8.81
N VAL A 88 15.03 14.56 -9.86
CA VAL A 88 14.11 13.46 -10.14
C VAL A 88 14.56 12.21 -9.40
N ILE A 89 13.64 11.62 -8.65
CA ILE A 89 13.83 10.32 -8.01
C ILE A 89 13.55 9.19 -9.00
N HIS A 90 14.40 8.18 -8.97
CA HIS A 90 14.30 7.01 -9.84
C HIS A 90 14.11 5.74 -9.02
N VAL A 91 13.22 4.88 -9.53
CA VAL A 91 12.94 3.56 -8.96
C VAL A 91 13.20 2.50 -10.04
N LEU A 92 13.71 1.34 -9.63
CA LEU A 92 13.88 0.20 -10.52
C LEU A 92 12.53 -0.46 -10.81
N ALA A 93 12.12 -0.46 -12.08
CA ALA A 93 10.85 -1.05 -12.52
C ALA A 93 10.72 -2.54 -12.15
N ASP A 94 11.83 -3.28 -12.13
CA ASP A 94 11.86 -4.70 -11.75
C ASP A 94 11.34 -4.91 -10.31
N GLU A 95 11.63 -4.00 -9.38
CA GLU A 95 11.21 -4.12 -7.99
C GLU A 95 9.68 -3.95 -7.85
N VAL A 96 9.09 -3.05 -8.64
CA VAL A 96 7.63 -2.88 -8.75
C VAL A 96 6.98 -4.15 -9.34
N GLN A 97 7.57 -4.71 -10.39
CA GLN A 97 7.08 -5.94 -11.03
C GLN A 97 7.17 -7.15 -10.10
N HIS A 98 8.24 -7.27 -9.31
CA HIS A 98 8.34 -8.31 -8.29
C HIS A 98 7.24 -8.19 -7.23
N CYS A 99 6.96 -6.97 -6.75
CA CYS A 99 5.86 -6.74 -5.82
C CYS A 99 4.51 -7.14 -6.45
N GLN A 100 4.26 -6.77 -7.71
CA GLN A 100 3.04 -7.15 -8.43
C GLN A 100 2.89 -8.68 -8.52
N SER A 101 3.97 -9.39 -8.86
CA SER A 101 3.99 -10.86 -8.95
C SER A 101 3.66 -11.50 -7.60
N ILE A 102 4.26 -11.01 -6.52
CA ILE A 102 3.96 -11.48 -5.16
C ILE A 102 2.49 -11.25 -4.82
N LEU A 103 1.96 -10.05 -5.05
CA LEU A 103 0.56 -9.72 -4.77
C LEU A 103 -0.41 -10.62 -5.55
N ASN A 104 -0.14 -10.87 -6.83
CA ASN A 104 -0.94 -11.77 -7.66
C ASN A 104 -0.92 -13.23 -7.14
N SER A 105 0.18 -13.64 -6.49
CA SER A 105 0.32 -15.00 -5.96
C SER A 105 -0.30 -15.18 -4.57
N ILE A 106 -0.32 -14.13 -3.74
CA ILE A 106 -0.70 -14.22 -2.33
C ILE A 106 -2.18 -13.89 -2.11
N LEU A 107 -2.74 -12.95 -2.87
CA LEU A 107 -4.13 -12.53 -2.72
C LEU A 107 -5.08 -13.66 -3.16
N PRO A 108 -6.20 -13.87 -2.44
CA PRO A 108 -6.82 -12.99 -1.43
C PRO A 108 -6.38 -13.27 0.02
N ARG A 109 -5.24 -13.93 0.24
CA ARG A 109 -4.71 -14.20 1.58
C ARG A 109 -3.79 -13.08 2.06
N ALA A 110 -3.70 -12.89 3.37
CA ALA A 110 -2.83 -11.90 3.97
C ALA A 110 -1.35 -12.32 3.96
N SER A 111 -1.08 -13.63 3.99
CA SER A 111 0.28 -14.18 3.99
C SER A 111 0.25 -15.69 3.66
N THR A 112 1.43 -16.33 3.66
CA THR A 112 1.58 -17.79 3.46
C THR A 112 0.85 -18.62 4.51
N SER A 113 0.71 -18.15 5.75
CA SER A 113 0.01 -18.87 6.83
C SER A 113 -1.35 -18.29 7.18
N LYS A 114 -1.57 -16.98 7.02
CA LYS A 114 -2.85 -16.31 7.33
C LYS A 114 -3.87 -16.49 6.22
N GLU A 115 -5.13 -16.47 6.59
CA GLU A 115 -6.25 -16.42 5.65
C GLU A 115 -6.46 -14.98 5.15
N VAL A 116 -7.66 -14.67 4.67
CA VAL A 116 -8.09 -13.30 4.40
C VAL A 116 -8.05 -12.46 5.68
N ASP A 117 -7.70 -11.19 5.54
CA ASP A 117 -7.63 -10.22 6.62
C ASP A 117 -8.09 -8.83 6.15
N ALA A 118 -8.58 -8.00 7.07
CA ALA A 118 -9.05 -6.66 6.74
C ALA A 118 -7.93 -5.71 6.26
N SER A 119 -6.67 -5.98 6.62
CA SER A 119 -5.51 -5.23 6.12
C SER A 119 -5.39 -5.26 4.60
N LEU A 120 -5.94 -6.27 3.92
CA LEU A 120 -5.93 -6.34 2.45
C LEU A 120 -6.71 -5.20 1.80
N LEU A 121 -7.66 -4.57 2.50
CA LEU A 121 -8.34 -3.37 2.00
C LEU A 121 -7.36 -2.24 1.74
N SER A 122 -6.31 -2.08 2.56
CA SER A 122 -5.30 -1.02 2.36
C SER A 122 -4.48 -1.25 1.08
N VAL A 123 -4.39 -2.50 0.63
CA VAL A 123 -3.66 -2.93 -0.57
C VAL A 123 -4.49 -2.76 -1.82
N ILE A 124 -5.72 -3.27 -1.83
CA ILE A 124 -6.60 -3.23 -3.01
C ILE A 124 -7.34 -1.88 -3.17
N SER A 125 -7.27 -1.01 -2.16
CA SER A 125 -7.94 0.29 -2.15
C SER A 125 -7.07 1.36 -1.47
N PHE A 126 -7.68 2.42 -0.93
CA PHE A 126 -6.93 3.47 -0.25
C PHE A 126 -6.25 2.91 1.02
N PRO A 127 -4.95 3.21 1.24
CA PRO A 127 -4.12 4.16 0.49
C PRO A 127 -3.29 3.58 -0.66
N ALA A 128 -3.10 2.25 -0.74
CA ALA A 128 -2.05 1.69 -1.58
C ALA A 128 -2.45 1.45 -3.03
N PHE A 129 -3.70 1.16 -3.37
CA PHE A 129 -4.16 0.84 -4.74
C PHE A 129 -3.15 0.00 -5.55
N ALA A 130 -2.53 -0.99 -4.89
CA ALA A 130 -1.33 -1.64 -5.39
C ALA A 130 -1.62 -2.76 -6.40
N VAL A 131 -2.89 -3.13 -6.56
CA VAL A 131 -3.32 -4.23 -7.43
C VAL A 131 -4.02 -3.65 -8.66
N GLU A 132 -3.47 -3.93 -9.84
CA GLU A 132 -3.99 -3.44 -11.12
C GLU A 132 -5.11 -4.31 -11.70
N ASP A 133 -5.12 -5.61 -11.38
CA ASP A 133 -6.15 -6.53 -11.84
C ASP A 133 -7.46 -6.34 -11.06
N ASN A 134 -8.45 -5.73 -11.73
CA ASN A 134 -9.78 -5.50 -11.18
C ASN A 134 -10.51 -6.79 -10.76
N GLN A 135 -10.23 -7.92 -11.42
CA GLN A 135 -10.84 -9.20 -11.03
C GLN A 135 -10.28 -9.66 -9.69
N LEU A 136 -8.96 -9.58 -9.50
CA LEU A 136 -8.30 -9.92 -8.24
C LEU A 136 -8.73 -8.98 -7.10
N VAL A 137 -8.88 -7.69 -7.38
CA VAL A 137 -9.43 -6.70 -6.44
C VAL A 137 -10.83 -7.10 -5.98
N GLU A 138 -11.73 -7.43 -6.92
CA GLU A 138 -13.11 -7.77 -6.59
C GLU A 138 -13.19 -9.10 -5.84
N VAL A 139 -12.45 -10.13 -6.26
CA VAL A 139 -12.37 -11.42 -5.54
C VAL A 139 -11.88 -11.21 -4.12
N THR A 140 -10.81 -10.43 -3.93
CA THR A 140 -10.26 -10.15 -2.60
C THR A 140 -11.27 -9.41 -1.73
N LYS A 141 -11.94 -8.39 -2.28
CA LYS A 141 -12.97 -7.63 -1.58
C LYS A 141 -14.16 -8.51 -1.17
N GLN A 142 -14.64 -9.37 -2.07
CA GLN A 142 -15.73 -10.30 -1.77
C GLN A 142 -15.35 -11.28 -0.68
N GLU A 143 -14.10 -11.73 -0.65
CA GLU A 143 -13.64 -12.67 0.35
C GLU A 143 -13.51 -12.03 1.74
N ILE A 144 -13.09 -10.76 1.78
CA ILE A 144 -13.13 -9.93 2.99
C ILE A 144 -14.56 -9.79 3.50
N ILE A 145 -15.51 -9.40 2.63
CA ILE A 145 -16.92 -9.23 3.00
C ILE A 145 -17.50 -10.55 3.52
N THR A 146 -17.34 -11.63 2.75
CA THR A 146 -17.94 -12.92 3.04
C THR A 146 -17.45 -13.51 4.36
N LYS A 147 -16.16 -13.35 4.69
CA LYS A 147 -15.57 -13.95 5.89
C LYS A 147 -15.53 -13.03 7.12
N LEU A 148 -15.46 -11.71 6.93
CA LEU A 148 -15.24 -10.76 8.03
C LEU A 148 -16.45 -9.87 8.33
N GLN A 149 -17.39 -9.68 7.39
CA GLN A 149 -18.57 -8.87 7.66
C GLN A 149 -19.56 -9.64 8.55
N VAL A 150 -19.80 -9.13 9.76
CA VAL A 150 -20.89 -9.61 10.61
C VAL A 150 -22.17 -8.93 10.14
N CYS A 151 -23.13 -9.73 9.65
CA CYS A 151 -24.48 -9.22 9.35
C CYS A 151 -25.20 -8.93 10.67
N VAL A 152 -25.13 -7.67 11.13
CA VAL A 152 -26.05 -7.21 12.16
C VAL A 152 -27.39 -7.06 11.46
N HIS A 153 -28.29 -8.04 11.64
CA HIS A 153 -29.69 -7.83 11.33
C HIS A 153 -30.17 -6.70 12.24
N VAL A 154 -30.13 -5.46 11.76
CA VAL A 154 -30.80 -4.35 12.43
C VAL A 154 -32.28 -4.58 12.15
N PRO A 155 -33.11 -4.95 13.14
CA PRO A 155 -34.54 -5.03 12.90
C PRO A 155 -35.00 -3.63 12.49
N PHE A 156 -35.52 -3.54 11.28
CA PHE A 156 -36.16 -2.33 10.77
C PHE A 156 -37.41 -2.10 11.63
N PHE A 157 -37.30 -1.31 12.70
CA PHE A 157 -38.47 -0.80 13.39
C PHE A 157 -39.07 0.29 12.49
N PRO A 158 -40.25 0.08 11.87
CA PRO A 158 -40.91 1.17 11.18
C PRO A 158 -41.26 2.21 12.24
N LEU A 159 -40.79 3.44 12.05
CA LEU A 159 -41.22 4.63 12.80
C LEU A 159 -42.71 4.85 12.52
N GLY A 160 -43.55 4.13 13.25
CA GLY A 160 -44.99 4.30 13.29
C GLY A 160 -45.42 4.63 14.72
N PHE A 161 -46.05 5.79 14.87
CA PHE A 161 -46.82 6.23 16.04
C PHE A 161 -46.07 6.40 17.36
N LEU A 162 -45.66 7.64 17.64
CA LEU A 162 -45.91 8.23 18.95
C LEU A 162 -46.01 9.77 18.83
N LEU A 163 -47.27 10.23 18.95
CA LEU A 163 -47.80 11.57 19.28
C LEU A 163 -47.42 12.76 18.40
#